data_AF-A0A1N6M3B7-F1
#
_entry.id   AF-A0A1N6M3B7-F1
#
_cell.length_a   1.000
_cell.length_b   1.000
_cell.length_c   1.000
_cell.angle_alpha   90.00
_cell.angle_beta   90.00
_cell.angle_gamma   90.00
#
_symmetry.space_group_name_H-M   'P 1'
#
loop_
_entity.id
_entity.type
_entity.pdbx_description
1 polymer ?
#
loop_
_entity_poly.entity_id
_entity_poly.type
_entity_poly.pdbx_seq_one_letter_code
_entity_poly.pdbx_strand_id
1 'polypeptide(L)'
;MSYLKKPTKSEITWLIECQFIEHQITAGAWVTIQKQLVGFELIPDLDSENLGTLRLHRREKKDYRKNLKSKEPKLYAILNTTPQKEIQVLTASPRTARRFMDQEYLVLSNRMPDEVRAWIASYLGKR
;
A
#
# COMPACT_ATOMS: atom_id res chain seq x y z
N MET A 1 -1.00 -17.95 -28.55
CA MET A 1 -1.36 -16.55 -28.28
C MET A 1 -0.54 -16.08 -27.09
N SER A 2 0.54 -15.33 -27.34
CA SER A 2 1.43 -14.83 -26.28
C SER A 2 0.74 -13.66 -25.58
N TYR A 3 0.17 -13.90 -24.40
CA TYR A 3 -0.34 -12.84 -23.54
C TYR A 3 0.83 -11.94 -23.15
N LEU A 4 0.87 -10.74 -23.70
CA LEU A 4 1.75 -9.67 -23.22
C LEU A 4 1.36 -9.37 -21.79
N LYS A 5 2.05 -9.98 -20.80
CA LYS A 5 2.01 -9.55 -19.41
C LYS A 5 2.37 -8.07 -19.40
N LYS A 6 1.39 -7.19 -19.23
CA LYS A 6 1.63 -5.76 -19.01
C LYS A 6 2.63 -5.65 -17.85
N PRO A 7 3.68 -4.84 -17.96
CA PRO A 7 4.67 -4.75 -16.91
C PRO A 7 4.00 -4.22 -15.64
N THR A 8 3.93 -5.06 -14.60
CA THR A 8 3.40 -4.70 -13.28
C THR A 8 4.30 -3.69 -12.55
N LYS A 9 5.49 -3.42 -13.07
CA LYS A 9 6.49 -2.53 -12.48
C LYS A 9 7.16 -1.65 -13.53
N SER A 10 7.32 -0.39 -13.21
CA SER A 10 8.08 0.63 -13.94
C SER A 10 9.09 1.32 -13.01
N GLU A 11 9.75 2.37 -13.50
CA GLU A 11 10.70 3.13 -12.68
C GLU A 11 10.07 3.87 -11.50
N ILE A 12 8.78 4.22 -11.62
CA ILE A 12 8.06 5.05 -10.63
C ILE A 12 6.74 4.45 -10.19
N THR A 13 6.32 3.32 -10.77
CA THR A 13 5.03 2.70 -10.46
C THR A 13 5.23 1.20 -10.27
N TRP A 14 4.57 0.61 -9.28
CA TRP A 14 4.53 -0.84 -9.08
C TRP A 14 3.14 -1.26 -8.63
N LEU A 15 2.48 -2.10 -9.41
CA LEU A 15 1.24 -2.78 -9.06
C LEU A 15 1.54 -3.90 -8.06
N ILE A 16 0.92 -3.83 -6.89
CA ILE A 16 1.13 -4.73 -5.76
C ILE A 16 -0.24 -5.14 -5.23
N GLU A 17 -0.43 -6.42 -5.01
CA GLU A 17 -1.65 -6.92 -4.36
C GLU A 17 -1.50 -6.80 -2.84
N CYS A 18 -2.51 -6.22 -2.19
CA CYS A 18 -2.55 -6.04 -0.74
C CYS A 18 -3.32 -7.19 -0.10
N GLN A 19 -2.70 -7.89 0.83
CA GLN A 19 -3.36 -8.99 1.52
C GLN A 19 -4.07 -8.47 2.76
N PHE A 20 -5.37 -8.73 2.86
CA PHE A 20 -6.18 -8.34 4.01
C PHE A 20 -6.78 -9.54 4.73
N ILE A 21 -6.99 -9.39 6.03
CA ILE A 21 -7.86 -10.27 6.81
C ILE A 21 -8.95 -9.43 7.47
N GLU A 22 -10.14 -10.01 7.59
CA GLU A 22 -11.27 -9.39 8.27
C GLU A 22 -11.48 -10.08 9.62
N HIS A 23 -11.49 -9.27 10.68
CA HIS A 23 -11.79 -9.72 12.02
C HIS A 23 -13.19 -9.24 12.40
N GLN A 24 -14.06 -10.18 12.76
CA GLN A 24 -15.27 -9.84 13.48
C GLN A 24 -14.93 -9.56 14.93
N ILE A 25 -15.21 -8.33 15.36
CA ILE A 25 -15.11 -7.92 16.75
C ILE A 25 -16.52 -7.82 17.30
N THR A 26 -16.80 -8.65 18.31
CA THR A 26 -18.04 -8.59 19.08
C THR A 26 -17.77 -7.88 20.39
N ALA A 27 -18.46 -6.76 20.63
CA ALA A 27 -18.42 -6.02 21.88
C ALA A 27 -19.85 -5.83 22.41
N GLY A 28 -20.26 -6.69 23.35
CA GLY A 28 -21.65 -6.74 23.80
C GLY A 28 -22.59 -7.19 22.68
N ALA A 29 -23.64 -6.40 22.40
CA ALA A 29 -24.58 -6.65 21.30
C ALA A 29 -24.12 -6.14 19.92
N TRP A 30 -22.95 -5.48 19.86
CA TRP A 30 -22.42 -4.89 18.63
C TRP A 30 -21.41 -5.82 17.97
N VAL A 31 -21.57 -6.04 16.67
CA VAL A 31 -20.59 -6.75 15.82
C VAL A 31 -20.03 -5.75 14.82
N THR A 32 -18.70 -5.62 14.76
CA THR A 32 -17.99 -4.76 13.80
C THR A 32 -16.96 -5.57 13.02
N ILE A 33 -16.88 -5.36 11.71
CA ILE A 33 -15.86 -5.98 10.86
C ILE A 33 -14.66 -5.02 10.74
N GLN A 34 -13.54 -5.40 11.33
CA GLN A 34 -12.28 -4.68 11.19
C GLN A 34 -11.42 -5.33 10.11
N LYS A 35 -11.02 -4.54 9.10
CA LYS A 35 -10.09 -4.97 8.05
C LYS A 35 -8.66 -4.67 8.51
N GLN A 36 -7.76 -5.64 8.37
CA GLN A 36 -6.35 -5.52 8.69
C GLN A 36 -5.51 -5.85 7.47
N LEU A 37 -4.52 -5.01 7.16
CA LEU A 37 -3.52 -5.28 6.13
C LEU A 37 -2.43 -6.20 6.70
N VAL A 38 -2.25 -7.38 6.13
CA VAL A 38 -1.34 -8.42 6.65
C VAL A 38 -0.11 -8.68 5.78
N GLY A 39 -0.13 -8.27 4.51
CA GLY A 39 0.99 -8.51 3.62
C GLY A 39 0.83 -7.86 2.25
N PHE A 40 1.79 -8.16 1.38
CA PHE A 40 1.86 -7.67 0.02
C PHE A 40 2.33 -8.81 -0.89
N GLU A 41 1.66 -9.02 -2.01
CA GLU A 41 2.10 -9.91 -3.07
C GLU A 41 2.65 -9.07 -4.24
N LEU A 42 3.90 -9.33 -4.61
CA LEU A 42 4.65 -8.54 -5.60
C LEU A 42 4.46 -9.08 -7.01
N ILE A 43 3.97 -10.32 -7.14
CA ILE A 43 3.49 -10.93 -8.38
C ILE A 43 1.97 -11.07 -8.25
N PRO A 44 1.22 -9.97 -8.45
CA PRO A 44 -0.20 -9.96 -8.17
C PRO A 44 -0.98 -10.84 -9.14
N ASP A 45 -2.12 -11.37 -8.67
CA ASP A 45 -3.17 -11.82 -9.57
C ASP A 45 -3.88 -10.59 -10.15
N LEU A 46 -3.87 -10.45 -11.49
CA LEU A 46 -4.44 -9.27 -12.16
C LEU A 46 -5.97 -9.22 -12.06
N ASP A 47 -6.62 -10.32 -11.68
CA ASP A 47 -8.05 -10.39 -11.44
C ASP A 47 -8.41 -10.12 -9.96
N SER A 48 -7.42 -9.85 -9.10
CA SER A 48 -7.65 -9.52 -7.68
C SER A 48 -8.31 -8.14 -7.51
N GLU A 49 -9.26 -8.05 -6.58
CA GLU A 49 -9.88 -6.78 -6.19
C GLU A 49 -8.98 -5.93 -5.26
N ASN A 50 -7.90 -6.53 -4.74
CA ASN A 50 -7.02 -5.89 -3.77
C ASN A 50 -5.73 -5.33 -4.41
N LEU A 51 -5.83 -4.86 -5.66
CA LEU A 51 -4.70 -4.28 -6.39
C LEU A 51 -4.45 -2.83 -5.98
N GLY A 52 -3.27 -2.57 -5.43
CA GLY A 52 -2.77 -1.25 -5.10
C GLY A 52 -1.64 -0.82 -6.05
N THR A 53 -1.78 0.37 -6.65
CA THR A 53 -0.69 0.95 -7.44
C THR A 53 0.22 1.81 -6.56
N LEU A 54 1.41 1.32 -6.22
CA LEU A 54 2.43 2.10 -5.53
C LEU A 54 3.13 3.04 -6.50
N ARG A 55 2.89 4.35 -6.38
CA ARG A 55 3.51 5.38 -7.21
C ARG A 55 4.50 6.23 -6.43
N LEU A 56 5.71 6.43 -6.98
CA LEU A 56 6.76 7.26 -6.42
C LEU A 56 6.74 8.66 -7.04
N HIS A 57 6.86 9.66 -6.16
CA HIS A 57 6.79 11.07 -6.51
C HIS A 57 8.07 11.80 -6.11
N ARG A 58 8.58 12.66 -7.00
CA ARG A 58 9.81 13.44 -6.72
C ARG A 58 9.69 14.31 -5.46
N ARG A 59 8.49 14.89 -5.23
CA ARG A 59 8.20 15.75 -4.07
C ARG A 59 8.17 15.00 -2.73
N GLU A 60 8.08 13.66 -2.76
CA GLU A 60 8.00 12.81 -1.57
C GLU A 60 9.33 12.11 -1.27
N LYS A 61 10.41 12.34 -2.06
CA LYS A 61 11.73 11.72 -1.84
C LYS A 61 12.25 11.87 -0.40
N LYS A 62 12.00 13.01 0.26
CA LYS A 62 12.37 13.23 1.67
C LYS A 62 11.61 12.31 2.61
N ASP A 63 10.32 12.10 2.36
CA ASP A 63 9.44 11.26 3.18
C ASP A 63 9.81 9.79 3.01
N TYR A 64 10.11 9.34 1.78
CA TYR A 64 10.60 7.98 1.51
C TYR A 64 11.91 7.68 2.24
N ARG A 65 12.89 8.61 2.21
CA ARG A 65 14.15 8.45 2.95
C ARG A 65 13.92 8.30 4.45
N LYS A 66 13.00 9.06 5.02
CA LYS A 66 12.65 8.96 6.44
C LYS A 66 11.98 7.62 6.75
N ASN A 67 11.04 7.18 5.91
CA ASN A 67 10.36 5.90 6.07
C ASN A 67 11.35 4.72 6.02
N LEU A 68 12.24 4.70 5.02
CA LEU A 68 13.26 3.65 4.87
C LEU A 68 14.27 3.60 6.02
N LYS A 69 14.54 4.74 6.69
CA LYS A 69 15.42 4.82 7.86
C LYS A 69 14.71 4.50 9.19
N SER A 70 13.39 4.31 9.19
CA SER A 70 12.67 3.94 10.41
C SER A 70 12.98 2.49 10.81
N LYS A 71 12.73 2.16 12.09
CA LYS A 71 12.94 0.80 12.62
C LYS A 71 12.14 -0.25 11.86
N GLU A 72 10.94 0.12 11.39
CA GLU A 72 10.05 -0.73 10.62
C GLU A 72 9.44 0.11 9.48
N PRO A 73 10.09 0.15 8.30
CA PRO A 73 9.55 0.85 7.13
C PRO A 73 8.23 0.23 6.71
N LYS A 74 7.22 1.06 6.42
CA LYS A 74 5.86 0.60 6.09
C LYS A 74 5.39 1.06 4.72
N LEU A 75 4.50 0.27 4.13
CA LEU A 75 3.59 0.75 3.10
C LEU A 75 2.23 1.03 3.73
N TYR A 76 1.51 1.95 3.11
CA TYR A 76 0.21 2.40 3.57
C TYR A 76 -0.81 2.20 2.45
N ALA A 77 -1.79 1.34 2.68
CA ALA A 77 -2.96 1.19 1.84
C ALA A 77 -4.04 2.15 2.34
N ILE A 78 -4.54 3.00 1.45
CA ILE A 78 -5.63 3.93 1.70
C ILE A 78 -6.85 3.39 1.00
N LEU A 79 -7.88 3.06 1.78
CA LEU A 79 -9.11 2.43 1.33
C LEU A 79 -10.25 3.43 1.45
N ASN A 80 -11.18 3.38 0.49
CA ASN A 80 -12.47 4.05 0.65
C ASN A 80 -13.22 3.48 1.86
N THR A 81 -14.08 4.30 2.47
CA THR A 81 -14.99 3.88 3.54
C THR A 81 -16.30 3.29 2.99
N THR A 82 -16.44 3.19 1.66
CA THR A 82 -17.55 2.49 0.99
C THR A 82 -17.55 1.00 1.37
N PRO A 83 -18.70 0.30 1.25
CA PRO A 83 -18.83 -1.10 1.68
C PRO A 83 -17.76 -2.04 1.11
N GLN A 84 -17.34 -1.80 -0.13
CA GLN A 84 -16.34 -2.59 -0.85
C GLN A 84 -14.91 -2.34 -0.35
N LYS A 85 -14.64 -1.21 0.33
CA LYS A 85 -13.32 -0.82 0.85
C LYS A 85 -12.20 -1.00 -0.17
N GLU A 86 -12.43 -0.48 -1.38
CA GLU A 86 -11.46 -0.53 -2.47
C GLU A 86 -10.20 0.28 -2.14
N ILE A 87 -9.04 -0.19 -2.62
CA ILE A 87 -7.78 0.53 -2.47
C ILE A 87 -7.78 1.72 -3.42
N GLN A 88 -7.80 2.92 -2.86
CA GLN A 88 -7.67 4.15 -3.62
C GLN A 88 -6.20 4.47 -3.93
N VAL A 89 -5.33 4.30 -2.92
CA VAL A 89 -3.90 4.65 -3.02
C VAL A 89 -3.05 3.68 -2.22
N LEU A 90 -1.93 3.25 -2.80
CA LEU A 90 -0.83 2.60 -2.09
C LEU A 90 0.37 3.56 -2.05
N THR A 91 0.86 3.90 -0.86
CA THR A 91 1.96 4.88 -0.73
C THR A 91 3.05 4.41 0.24
N ALA A 92 4.28 4.86 -0.03
CA ALA A 92 5.42 4.73 0.87
C ALA A 92 5.73 6.02 1.63
N SER A 93 4.87 7.05 1.52
CA SER A 93 5.02 8.33 2.23
C SER A 93 4.15 8.34 3.50
N PRO A 94 4.75 8.30 4.71
CA PRO A 94 3.99 8.41 5.95
C PRO A 94 3.25 9.75 6.07
N ARG A 95 3.79 10.82 5.46
CA ARG A 95 3.13 12.13 5.44
C ARG A 95 1.87 12.11 4.59
N THR A 96 1.91 11.43 3.45
CA THR A 96 0.75 11.27 2.55
C THR A 96 -0.31 10.42 3.23
N ALA A 97 0.08 9.30 3.83
CA ALA A 97 -0.84 8.46 4.61
C ALA A 97 -1.56 9.23 5.73
N ARG A 98 -0.85 10.06 6.50
CA ARG A 98 -1.45 10.89 7.57
C ARG A 98 -2.52 11.85 7.05
N ARG A 99 -2.32 12.46 5.87
CA ARG A 99 -3.32 13.38 5.28
C ARG A 99 -4.65 12.71 4.95
N PHE A 100 -4.63 11.41 4.66
CA PHE A 100 -5.84 10.63 4.42
C PHE A 100 -6.51 10.20 5.73
N MET A 101 -5.77 10.06 6.83
CA MET A 101 -6.36 9.83 8.16
C MET A 101 -7.20 11.01 8.64
N ASP A 102 -6.85 12.23 8.21
CA ASP A 102 -7.62 13.45 8.51
C ASP A 102 -8.90 13.57 7.65
N GLN A 103 -9.16 12.59 6.78
CA GLN A 103 -10.29 12.54 5.85
C GLN A 103 -11.13 11.26 6.10
N GLU A 104 -12.23 11.08 5.37
CA GLU A 104 -13.13 9.90 5.47
C GLU A 104 -12.55 8.63 4.79
N TYR A 105 -11.27 8.32 5.03
CA TYR A 105 -10.59 7.14 4.48
C TYR A 105 -10.09 6.21 5.58
N LEU A 106 -10.06 4.92 5.27
CA LEU A 106 -9.41 3.92 6.11
C LEU A 106 -7.94 3.79 5.69
N VAL A 107 -7.01 4.09 6.59
CA VAL A 107 -5.57 3.96 6.34
C VAL A 107 -5.02 2.75 7.09
N LEU A 108 -4.63 1.72 6.36
CA LEU A 108 -4.00 0.51 6.89
C LEU A 108 -2.51 0.51 6.54
N SER A 109 -1.67 -0.08 7.39
CA SER A 109 -0.23 -0.14 7.13
C SER A 109 0.37 -1.46 7.55
N ASN A 110 1.39 -1.88 6.84
CA ASN A 110 2.18 -3.07 7.17
C ASN A 110 3.63 -2.89 6.72
N ARG A 111 4.54 -3.72 7.24
CA ARG A 111 5.96 -3.76 6.93
C ARG A 111 6.16 -3.83 5.42
N MET A 112 7.02 -2.95 4.93
CA MET A 112 7.41 -2.87 3.52
C MET A 112 8.27 -4.09 3.15
N PRO A 113 7.96 -4.80 2.05
CA PRO A 113 8.81 -5.87 1.53
C PRO A 113 10.20 -5.37 1.16
N ASP A 114 11.23 -6.21 1.30
CA ASP A 114 12.62 -5.79 1.09
C ASP A 114 12.89 -5.42 -0.39
N GLU A 115 12.19 -6.05 -1.34
CA GLU A 115 12.24 -5.73 -2.76
C GLU A 115 11.68 -4.33 -3.04
N VAL A 116 10.61 -3.95 -2.33
CA VAL A 116 10.05 -2.59 -2.42
C VAL A 116 11.01 -1.59 -1.81
N ARG A 117 11.65 -1.92 -0.68
CA ARG A 117 12.69 -1.06 -0.06
C ARG A 117 13.85 -0.82 -1.03
N ALA A 118 14.37 -1.87 -1.65
CA ALA A 118 15.47 -1.78 -2.62
C ALA A 118 15.06 -0.95 -3.85
N TRP A 119 13.84 -1.14 -4.35
CA TRP A 119 13.31 -0.37 -5.47
C TRP A 119 13.18 1.13 -5.15
N ILE A 120 12.64 1.49 -3.99
CA ILE A 120 12.56 2.88 -3.53
C ILE A 120 13.96 3.46 -3.30
N ALA A 121 14.88 2.69 -2.71
CA ALA A 121 16.26 3.13 -2.51
C ALA A 121 16.96 3.43 -3.86
N SER A 122 16.76 2.59 -4.86
CA SER A 122 17.25 2.83 -6.23
C SER A 122 16.66 4.11 -6.82
N TYR A 123 15.34 4.32 -6.71
CA TYR A 123 14.69 5.56 -7.15
C TYR A 123 15.25 6.81 -6.46
N LEU A 124 15.62 6.71 -5.18
CA LEU A 124 16.20 7.80 -4.41
C LEU A 124 17.66 8.12 -4.79
N GLY A 125 18.40 7.12 -5.30
CA GLY A 125 19.77 7.25 -5.79
C GLY A 125 19.88 7.83 -7.20
N LYS A 126 18.82 7.73 -8.01
CA LYS A 126 18.74 8.38 -9.32
C LYS A 126 18.72 9.91 -9.13
N ARG A 127 19.71 10.59 -9.74
CA ARG A 127 19.90 12.05 -9.73
C ARG A 127 18.71 12.75 -10.39
#